data_AF-A0A973M1Q0-F1
#
_entry.id   AF-A0A973M1Q0-F1
#
_cell.length_a   1.000
_cell.length_b   1.000
_cell.length_c   1.000
_cell.angle_alpha   90.00
_cell.angle_beta   90.00
_cell.angle_gamma   90.00
#
_symmetry.space_group_name_H-M   'P 1'
#
loop_
_entity.id
_entity.type
_entity.pdbx_description
1 polymer ?
#
loop_
_entity_poly.entity_id
_entity_poly.type
_entity_poly.pdbx_seq_one_letter_code
_entity_poly.pdbx_strand_id
1 'polypeptide(L)'
;PVPPVATELIAVRDLDLVDDDKWPQALALLAQPPLRDALIQPVRVLLPDGTHEVVRPYTAWWLRGHPVIDGRRPAGLLASGGDPLLRGLYDEADATGFEDEQVLRALGVRTSVASLLDEPGGAAELLDRLADPDREVTGAQLHALYGALADLDPEQVTLPDDLRAVVDGRVEVVDAAEAVVVDSPDLLPFTEGVPLLPVRPARAAELAELFQVRRLSESVTGEVTSEGAEHDVPDPVRVLLGARTPATYVEHEELVVDGVELDWRLTLDGTLHAATLEGVAAGLAWSAGQWPRRFEVAALLEDPSRTEELARDRWFD
;
A
#
# COMPACT_ATOMS: atom_id res chain seq x y z
N PRO A 1 -9.52 -42.93 3.79
CA PRO A 1 -9.28 -41.68 4.55
C PRO A 1 -10.51 -41.32 5.37
N VAL A 2 -10.35 -41.03 6.67
CA VAL A 2 -11.43 -40.49 7.50
C VAL A 2 -11.71 -39.06 7.01
N PRO A 3 -12.96 -38.60 6.87
CA PRO A 3 -13.22 -37.21 6.51
C PRO A 3 -12.78 -36.24 7.62
N PRO A 4 -12.55 -34.95 7.33
CA PRO A 4 -12.32 -33.94 8.36
C PRO A 4 -13.48 -33.90 9.37
N VAL A 5 -13.17 -33.73 10.67
CA VAL A 5 -14.17 -33.76 11.75
C VAL A 5 -14.06 -32.52 12.64
N ALA A 6 -15.18 -31.85 12.89
CA ALA A 6 -15.33 -30.87 13.97
C ALA A 6 -15.93 -31.57 15.19
N THR A 7 -15.27 -31.48 16.36
CA THR A 7 -15.72 -32.16 17.59
C THR A 7 -16.86 -31.43 18.29
N GLU A 8 -16.94 -30.11 18.11
CA GLU A 8 -17.98 -29.25 18.65
C GLU A 8 -18.29 -28.15 17.62
N LEU A 9 -19.58 -27.80 17.47
CA LEU A 9 -20.04 -26.78 16.56
C LEU A 9 -21.15 -25.97 17.22
N ILE A 10 -20.95 -24.65 17.30
CA ILE A 10 -21.99 -23.68 17.63
C ILE A 10 -22.48 -23.07 16.31
N ALA A 11 -23.78 -23.22 16.03
CA ALA A 11 -24.37 -22.75 14.78
C ALA A 11 -25.82 -22.31 15.00
N VAL A 12 -26.25 -21.31 14.22
CA VAL A 12 -27.67 -20.98 14.08
C VAL A 12 -28.18 -21.67 12.81
N ARG A 13 -29.13 -22.59 13.01
CA ARG A 13 -29.79 -23.30 11.91
C ARG A 13 -30.97 -22.50 11.36
N ASP A 14 -31.47 -22.94 10.22
CA ASP A 14 -32.73 -22.47 9.61
C ASP A 14 -32.72 -20.95 9.33
N LEU A 15 -31.55 -20.39 9.00
CA LEU A 15 -31.38 -18.98 8.63
C LEU A 15 -32.16 -18.60 7.35
N ASP A 16 -32.46 -19.58 6.50
CA ASP A 16 -33.30 -19.46 5.31
C ASP A 16 -34.79 -19.24 5.62
N LEU A 17 -35.21 -19.40 6.89
CA LEU A 17 -36.58 -19.13 7.34
C LEU A 17 -36.80 -17.70 7.86
N VAL A 18 -35.76 -16.86 7.86
CA VAL A 18 -35.89 -15.44 8.23
C VAL A 18 -36.58 -14.70 7.09
N ASP A 19 -37.69 -14.02 7.39
CA ASP A 19 -38.35 -13.13 6.42
C ASP A 19 -37.38 -12.03 5.95
N ASP A 20 -37.38 -11.72 4.65
CA ASP A 20 -36.44 -10.78 4.03
C ASP A 20 -36.47 -9.38 4.68
N ASP A 21 -37.62 -8.94 5.19
CA ASP A 21 -37.79 -7.65 5.88
C ASP A 21 -37.43 -7.70 7.38
N LYS A 22 -37.04 -8.88 7.90
CA LYS A 22 -36.65 -9.11 9.30
C LYS A 22 -35.17 -9.33 9.51
N TRP A 23 -34.35 -9.26 8.45
CA TRP A 23 -32.90 -9.39 8.56
C TRP A 23 -32.27 -8.40 9.54
N PRO A 24 -32.63 -7.09 9.57
CA PRO A 24 -32.05 -6.17 10.56
C PRO A 24 -32.25 -6.65 12.01
N GLN A 25 -33.43 -7.18 12.33
CA GLN A 25 -33.76 -7.69 13.68
C GLN A 25 -33.04 -9.02 13.96
N ALA A 26 -33.00 -9.93 12.98
CA ALA A 26 -32.29 -11.20 13.11
C ALA A 26 -30.79 -10.99 13.33
N LEU A 27 -30.19 -10.08 12.56
CA LEU A 27 -28.79 -9.69 12.67
C LEU A 27 -28.48 -9.03 14.03
N ALA A 28 -29.36 -8.16 14.52
CA ALA A 28 -29.23 -7.58 15.86
C ALA A 28 -29.26 -8.64 16.98
N LEU A 29 -30.09 -9.69 16.84
CA LEU A 29 -30.10 -10.82 17.77
C LEU A 29 -28.82 -11.65 17.68
N LEU A 30 -28.34 -11.91 16.47
CA LEU A 30 -27.11 -12.68 16.21
C LEU A 30 -25.86 -11.98 16.74
N ALA A 31 -25.87 -10.64 16.79
CA ALA A 31 -24.76 -9.85 17.33
C ALA A 31 -24.64 -9.91 18.87
N GLN A 32 -25.62 -10.49 19.58
CA GLN A 32 -25.65 -10.55 21.05
C GLN A 32 -25.32 -11.95 21.58
N PRO A 33 -24.63 -12.08 22.73
CA PRO A 33 -24.46 -13.38 23.38
C PRO A 33 -25.81 -14.03 23.75
N PRO A 34 -25.94 -15.37 23.68
CA PRO A 34 -24.91 -16.33 23.29
C PRO A 34 -24.80 -16.56 21.76
N LEU A 35 -25.69 -15.99 20.94
CA LEU A 35 -25.71 -16.23 19.48
C LEU A 35 -24.47 -15.67 18.78
N ARG A 36 -23.88 -14.61 19.33
CA ARG A 36 -22.63 -14.02 18.87
C ARG A 36 -21.52 -15.06 18.69
N ASP A 37 -21.44 -16.05 19.57
CA ASP A 37 -20.40 -17.10 19.51
C ASP A 37 -20.51 -17.92 18.23
N ALA A 38 -21.73 -18.12 17.71
CA ALA A 38 -21.97 -18.82 16.45
C ALA A 38 -21.43 -18.07 15.21
N LEU A 39 -21.12 -16.78 15.34
CA LEU A 39 -20.54 -15.95 14.28
C LEU A 39 -19.02 -15.87 14.37
N ILE A 40 -18.48 -15.70 15.58
CA ILE A 40 -17.09 -15.29 15.77
C ILE A 40 -16.18 -16.40 16.29
N GLN A 41 -16.72 -17.42 16.97
CA GLN A 41 -15.89 -18.43 17.63
C GLN A 41 -15.37 -19.43 16.59
N PRO A 42 -14.07 -19.44 16.26
CA PRO A 42 -13.56 -20.27 15.17
C PRO A 42 -13.79 -21.76 15.43
N VAL A 43 -14.01 -22.52 14.35
CA VAL A 43 -14.24 -23.96 14.42
C VAL A 43 -12.93 -24.69 14.13
N ARG A 44 -12.50 -25.56 15.04
CA ARG A 44 -11.32 -26.40 14.83
C ARG A 44 -11.73 -27.72 14.18
N VAL A 45 -11.14 -28.01 13.03
CA VAL A 45 -11.38 -29.22 12.25
C VAL A 45 -10.15 -30.11 12.32
N LEU A 46 -10.32 -31.37 12.73
CA LEU A 46 -9.28 -32.39 12.72
C LEU A 46 -9.18 -33.00 11.31
N LEU A 47 -7.98 -32.96 10.73
CA LEU A 47 -7.68 -33.52 9.42
C LEU A 47 -7.29 -35.00 9.49
N PRO A 48 -7.31 -35.74 8.35
CA PRO A 48 -7.05 -37.17 8.34
C PRO A 48 -5.62 -37.56 8.70
N ASP A 49 -4.67 -36.63 8.62
CA ASP A 49 -3.26 -36.78 8.99
C ASP A 49 -2.99 -36.46 10.47
N GLY A 50 -4.03 -36.11 11.23
CA GLY A 50 -3.95 -35.75 12.65
C GLY A 50 -3.62 -34.27 12.92
N THR A 51 -3.42 -33.47 11.87
CA THR A 51 -3.29 -32.01 12.00
C THR A 51 -4.65 -31.34 12.20
N HIS A 52 -4.67 -30.05 12.50
CA HIS A 52 -5.92 -29.31 12.65
C HIS A 52 -5.89 -28.03 11.85
N GLU A 53 -7.06 -27.68 11.32
CA GLU A 53 -7.33 -26.43 10.63
C GLU A 53 -8.33 -25.61 11.43
N VAL A 54 -8.19 -24.29 11.37
CA VAL A 54 -9.16 -23.36 11.94
C VAL A 54 -10.00 -22.80 10.81
N VAL A 55 -11.29 -23.10 10.83
CA VAL A 55 -12.23 -22.66 9.79
C VAL A 55 -13.25 -21.69 10.35
N ARG A 56 -13.87 -20.95 9.43
CA ARG A 56 -14.95 -20.01 9.74
C ARG A 56 -16.17 -20.77 10.31
N PRO A 57 -16.90 -20.17 11.28
CA PRO A 57 -18.14 -20.75 11.78
C PRO A 57 -19.21 -20.85 10.70
N TYR A 58 -20.05 -21.87 10.79
CA TYR A 58 -21.12 -22.12 9.81
C TYR A 58 -22.03 -20.90 9.61
N THR A 59 -22.48 -20.28 10.71
CA THR A 59 -23.39 -19.11 10.66
C THR A 59 -22.75 -17.95 9.90
N ALA A 60 -21.48 -17.65 10.17
CA ALA A 60 -20.75 -16.59 9.47
C ALA A 60 -20.50 -16.91 8.00
N TRP A 61 -20.14 -18.16 7.68
CA TRP A 61 -20.01 -18.63 6.29
C TRP A 61 -21.32 -18.48 5.51
N TRP A 62 -22.45 -18.87 6.12
CA TRP A 62 -23.76 -18.76 5.49
C TRP A 62 -24.13 -17.29 5.26
N LEU A 63 -24.08 -16.44 6.29
CA LEU A 63 -24.49 -15.04 6.18
C LEU A 63 -23.66 -14.25 5.16
N ARG A 64 -22.36 -14.53 5.05
CA ARG A 64 -21.48 -13.94 4.02
C ARG A 64 -22.03 -14.07 2.60
N GLY A 65 -22.60 -15.23 2.28
CA GLY A 65 -23.06 -15.59 0.93
C GLY A 65 -24.52 -15.26 0.63
N HIS A 66 -25.29 -14.76 1.60
CA HIS A 66 -26.73 -14.56 1.48
C HIS A 66 -27.11 -13.07 1.55
N PRO A 67 -28.19 -12.64 0.86
CA PRO A 67 -28.57 -11.23 0.70
C PRO A 67 -29.19 -10.61 1.97
N VAL A 68 -28.44 -10.55 3.06
CA VAL A 68 -28.96 -10.19 4.40
C VAL A 68 -28.78 -8.72 4.78
N ILE A 69 -28.09 -7.90 3.98
CA ILE A 69 -27.93 -6.46 4.19
C ILE A 69 -28.54 -5.73 2.99
N ASP A 70 -29.73 -5.14 3.18
CA ASP A 70 -30.46 -4.43 2.11
C ASP A 70 -30.59 -5.25 0.80
N GLY A 71 -30.82 -6.56 0.91
CA GLY A 71 -30.91 -7.47 -0.24
C GLY A 71 -29.57 -7.77 -0.91
N ARG A 72 -28.45 -7.39 -0.30
CA ARG A 72 -27.08 -7.63 -0.77
C ARG A 72 -26.34 -8.60 0.14
N ARG A 73 -25.39 -9.32 -0.45
CA ARG A 73 -24.47 -10.22 0.28
C ARG A 73 -23.48 -9.36 1.08
N PRO A 74 -23.30 -9.59 2.38
CA PRO A 74 -22.36 -8.83 3.20
C PRO A 74 -20.91 -8.93 2.75
N ALA A 75 -20.49 -10.09 2.24
CA ALA A 75 -19.14 -10.32 1.77
C ALA A 75 -18.81 -9.35 0.62
N GLY A 76 -17.79 -8.51 0.82
CA GLY A 76 -17.35 -7.55 -0.19
C GLY A 76 -18.10 -6.21 -0.18
N LEU A 77 -18.88 -5.92 0.88
CA LEU A 77 -19.36 -4.58 1.18
C LEU A 77 -18.37 -3.82 2.06
N LEU A 78 -18.36 -2.49 1.97
CA LEU A 78 -17.66 -1.59 2.88
C LEU A 78 -18.65 -1.03 3.91
N ALA A 79 -18.30 -1.10 5.19
CA ALA A 79 -19.09 -0.45 6.24
C ALA A 79 -19.13 1.06 6.00
N SER A 80 -20.31 1.66 6.11
CA SER A 80 -20.46 3.12 6.05
C SER A 80 -19.53 3.83 7.05
N GLY A 81 -18.78 4.83 6.58
CA GLY A 81 -17.76 5.50 7.38
C GLY A 81 -16.47 4.68 7.61
N GLY A 82 -16.32 3.54 6.94
CA GLY A 82 -15.11 2.73 6.92
C GLY A 82 -13.92 3.43 6.24
N ASP A 83 -12.81 2.70 6.18
CA ASP A 83 -11.52 3.20 5.71
C ASP A 83 -11.61 3.83 4.31
N PRO A 84 -11.24 5.12 4.17
CA PRO A 84 -11.23 5.83 2.89
C PRO A 84 -10.42 5.14 1.79
N LEU A 85 -9.42 4.32 2.14
CA LEU A 85 -8.62 3.59 1.17
C LEU A 85 -9.40 2.51 0.41
N LEU A 86 -10.50 2.01 0.97
CA LEU A 86 -11.33 0.97 0.36
C LEU A 86 -12.48 1.52 -0.49
N ARG A 87 -12.71 2.84 -0.47
CA ARG A 87 -13.77 3.48 -1.28
C ARG A 87 -13.45 3.35 -2.78
N GLY A 88 -14.48 3.05 -3.57
CA GLY A 88 -14.35 2.78 -5.00
C GLY A 88 -14.05 1.30 -5.32
N LEU A 89 -13.29 0.62 -4.46
CA LEU A 89 -13.01 -0.83 -4.56
C LEU A 89 -14.15 -1.71 -4.03
N TYR A 90 -14.93 -1.17 -3.09
CA TYR A 90 -16.01 -1.85 -2.40
C TYR A 90 -17.27 -0.98 -2.38
N ASP A 91 -18.43 -1.61 -2.49
CA ASP A 91 -19.71 -0.90 -2.43
C ASP A 91 -20.06 -0.62 -0.97
N GLU A 92 -20.35 0.64 -0.64
CA GLU A 92 -20.74 1.01 0.71
C GLU A 92 -22.13 0.44 1.06
N ALA A 93 -22.26 0.04 2.32
CA ALA A 93 -23.51 -0.43 2.89
C ALA A 93 -23.74 0.19 4.24
N ASP A 94 -25.00 0.57 4.48
CA ASP A 94 -25.43 1.00 5.78
C ASP A 94 -25.50 -0.22 6.70
N ALA A 95 -24.41 -0.44 7.42
CA ALA A 95 -24.29 -1.50 8.41
C ALA A 95 -24.61 -0.99 9.82
N THR A 96 -25.36 0.13 9.97
CA THR A 96 -25.67 0.79 11.26
C THR A 96 -26.42 -0.06 12.30
N GLY A 97 -26.70 -1.33 12.01
CA GLY A 97 -27.11 -2.34 13.00
C GLY A 97 -25.96 -3.05 13.72
N PHE A 98 -24.70 -2.82 13.31
CA PHE A 98 -23.52 -3.49 13.83
C PHE A 98 -22.43 -2.48 14.22
N GLU A 99 -22.37 -2.15 15.51
CA GLU A 99 -21.22 -1.43 16.07
C GLU A 99 -20.04 -2.38 16.37
N ASP A 100 -20.28 -3.69 16.29
CA ASP A 100 -19.30 -4.72 16.61
C ASP A 100 -18.47 -5.10 15.38
N GLU A 101 -17.22 -4.63 15.36
CA GLU A 101 -16.26 -4.90 14.29
C GLU A 101 -16.00 -6.41 14.09
N GLN A 102 -16.03 -7.22 15.15
CA GLN A 102 -15.83 -8.67 15.01
C GLN A 102 -17.00 -9.33 14.27
N VAL A 103 -18.22 -8.83 14.48
CA VAL A 103 -19.41 -9.31 13.76
C VAL A 103 -19.35 -8.87 12.29
N LEU A 104 -19.03 -7.61 12.02
CA LEU A 104 -18.85 -7.11 10.65
C LEU A 104 -17.81 -7.94 9.88
N ARG A 105 -16.66 -8.22 10.50
CA ARG A 105 -15.60 -9.07 9.94
C ARG A 105 -16.09 -10.51 9.70
N ALA A 106 -16.82 -11.09 10.65
CA ALA A 106 -17.41 -12.42 10.50
C ALA A 106 -18.36 -12.47 9.29
N LEU A 107 -19.17 -11.43 9.10
CA LEU A 107 -20.04 -11.23 7.93
C LEU A 107 -19.28 -10.87 6.65
N GLY A 108 -17.99 -10.55 6.72
CA GLY A 108 -17.19 -10.17 5.53
C GLY A 108 -17.45 -8.76 5.03
N VAL A 109 -18.03 -7.91 5.87
CA VAL A 109 -18.06 -6.46 5.66
C VAL A 109 -16.68 -5.91 5.98
N ARG A 110 -16.12 -5.12 5.07
CA ARG A 110 -14.80 -4.50 5.19
C ARG A 110 -14.89 -3.22 6.01
N THR A 111 -13.92 -3.02 6.90
CA THR A 111 -13.84 -1.85 7.79
C THR A 111 -12.54 -1.08 7.59
N SER A 112 -11.42 -1.79 7.47
CA SER A 112 -10.08 -1.23 7.26
C SER A 112 -9.20 -2.12 6.40
N VAL A 113 -8.20 -1.53 5.74
CA VAL A 113 -7.19 -2.27 4.98
C VAL A 113 -6.47 -3.26 5.89
N ALA A 114 -6.06 -2.86 7.10
CA ALA A 114 -5.39 -3.75 8.05
C ALA A 114 -6.25 -4.96 8.41
N SER A 115 -7.54 -4.76 8.74
CA SER A 115 -8.45 -5.87 9.04
C SER A 115 -8.70 -6.78 7.84
N LEU A 116 -8.70 -6.24 6.62
CA LEU A 116 -8.79 -7.03 5.40
C LEU A 116 -7.54 -7.89 5.20
N LEU A 117 -6.34 -7.31 5.31
CA LEU A 117 -5.08 -8.03 5.11
C LEU A 117 -4.80 -9.09 6.19
N ASP A 118 -5.32 -8.90 7.41
CA ASP A 118 -5.27 -9.90 8.48
C ASP A 118 -6.15 -11.15 8.20
N GLU A 119 -7.10 -11.08 7.26
CA GLU A 119 -7.93 -12.23 6.90
C GLU A 119 -7.18 -13.18 5.95
N PRO A 120 -7.31 -14.51 6.14
CA PRO A 120 -6.86 -15.47 5.14
C PRO A 120 -7.48 -15.17 3.77
N GLY A 121 -6.63 -14.95 2.76
CA GLY A 121 -7.04 -14.58 1.40
C GLY A 121 -7.42 -13.11 1.20
N GLY A 122 -7.30 -12.26 2.24
CA GLY A 122 -7.64 -10.84 2.14
C GLY A 122 -6.74 -10.05 1.18
N ALA A 123 -5.46 -10.40 1.11
CA ALA A 123 -4.54 -9.85 0.12
C ALA A 123 -4.96 -10.20 -1.32
N ALA A 124 -5.31 -11.46 -1.57
CA ALA A 124 -5.81 -11.90 -2.87
C ALA A 124 -7.12 -11.18 -3.25
N GLU A 125 -8.06 -11.05 -2.32
CA GLU A 125 -9.28 -10.28 -2.55
C GLU A 125 -8.98 -8.81 -2.89
N LEU A 126 -8.08 -8.16 -2.17
CA LEU A 126 -7.71 -6.77 -2.44
C LEU A 126 -7.07 -6.63 -3.82
N LEU A 127 -6.17 -7.54 -4.19
CA LEU A 127 -5.51 -7.57 -5.49
C LEU A 127 -6.53 -7.79 -6.61
N ASP A 128 -7.49 -8.71 -6.45
CA ASP A 128 -8.59 -8.92 -7.40
C ASP A 128 -9.40 -7.63 -7.61
N ARG A 129 -9.71 -6.89 -6.53
CA ARG A 129 -10.41 -5.59 -6.64
C ARG A 129 -9.55 -4.53 -7.32
N LEU A 130 -8.25 -4.53 -7.05
CA LEU A 130 -7.27 -3.68 -7.74
C LEU A 130 -7.03 -4.14 -9.19
N ALA A 131 -7.45 -5.32 -9.61
CA ALA A 131 -7.37 -5.78 -11.00
C ALA A 131 -8.65 -5.49 -11.80
N ASP A 132 -9.77 -5.13 -11.15
CA ASP A 132 -11.05 -4.81 -11.81
C ASP A 132 -11.08 -3.39 -12.42
N PRO A 133 -11.01 -3.21 -13.76
CA PRO A 133 -10.90 -1.90 -14.39
C PRO A 133 -12.14 -1.01 -14.19
N ASP A 134 -13.28 -1.58 -13.78
CA ASP A 134 -14.49 -0.82 -13.48
C ASP A 134 -14.44 -0.13 -12.11
N ARG A 135 -13.39 -0.39 -11.31
CA ARG A 135 -13.19 0.20 -9.98
C ARG A 135 -12.32 1.45 -10.03
N GLU A 136 -12.85 2.54 -9.49
CA GLU A 136 -12.13 3.81 -9.39
C GLU A 136 -11.16 3.82 -8.21
N VAL A 137 -9.89 4.06 -8.49
CA VAL A 137 -8.81 4.17 -7.50
C VAL A 137 -7.92 5.35 -7.85
N THR A 138 -7.61 6.20 -6.87
CA THR A 138 -6.68 7.32 -7.06
C THR A 138 -5.23 6.88 -6.87
N GLY A 139 -4.27 7.59 -7.47
CA GLY A 139 -2.84 7.30 -7.28
C GLY A 139 -2.38 7.37 -5.81
N ALA A 140 -2.98 8.25 -5.01
CA ALA A 140 -2.71 8.34 -3.57
C ALA A 140 -3.24 7.13 -2.79
N GLN A 141 -4.45 6.64 -3.11
CA GLN A 141 -4.98 5.40 -2.54
C GLN A 141 -4.10 4.22 -2.94
N LEU A 142 -3.73 4.12 -4.22
CA LEU A 142 -2.87 3.06 -4.74
C LEU A 142 -1.52 3.02 -4.01
N HIS A 143 -0.88 4.18 -3.84
CA HIS A 143 0.36 4.31 -3.07
C HIS A 143 0.22 3.82 -1.62
N ALA A 144 -0.90 4.13 -0.96
CA ALA A 144 -1.15 3.68 0.41
C ALA A 144 -1.44 2.17 0.49
N LEU A 145 -2.22 1.63 -0.45
CA LEU A 145 -2.58 0.21 -0.52
C LEU A 145 -1.35 -0.65 -0.82
N TYR A 146 -0.51 -0.26 -1.78
CA TYR A 146 0.76 -0.94 -2.03
C TYR A 146 1.74 -0.80 -0.88
N GLY A 147 1.74 0.35 -0.19
CA GLY A 147 2.50 0.49 1.06
C GLY A 147 2.07 -0.50 2.15
N ALA A 148 0.78 -0.86 2.23
CA ALA A 148 0.27 -1.85 3.19
C ALA A 148 0.54 -3.29 2.72
N LEU A 149 0.42 -3.57 1.42
CA LEU A 149 0.73 -4.88 0.84
C LEU A 149 2.23 -5.22 0.97
N ALA A 150 3.12 -4.23 0.84
CA ALA A 150 4.57 -4.41 1.01
C ALA A 150 5.00 -4.88 2.41
N ASP A 151 4.12 -4.84 3.42
CA ASP A 151 4.39 -5.38 4.75
C ASP A 151 4.08 -6.89 4.86
N LEU A 152 3.51 -7.50 3.83
CA LEU A 152 3.15 -8.92 3.81
C LEU A 152 4.35 -9.82 3.47
N ASP A 153 4.27 -11.06 3.94
CA ASP A 153 5.17 -12.13 3.53
C ASP A 153 4.84 -12.58 2.09
N PRO A 154 5.81 -12.58 1.15
CA PRO A 154 5.59 -13.05 -0.21
C PRO A 154 4.99 -14.46 -0.31
N GLU A 155 5.26 -15.35 0.66
CA GLU A 155 4.68 -16.70 0.66
C GLU A 155 3.16 -16.72 0.92
N GLN A 156 2.60 -15.61 1.43
CA GLN A 156 1.17 -15.48 1.71
C GLN A 156 0.37 -14.88 0.54
N VAL A 157 1.06 -14.42 -0.51
CA VAL A 157 0.44 -13.76 -1.66
C VAL A 157 0.60 -14.61 -2.91
N THR A 158 -0.52 -14.87 -3.57
CA THR A 158 -0.48 -15.47 -4.91
C THR A 158 -0.10 -14.38 -5.90
N LEU A 159 0.87 -14.67 -6.77
CA LEU A 159 1.32 -13.71 -7.78
C LEU A 159 0.14 -13.30 -8.69
N PRO A 160 -0.14 -12.00 -8.82
CA PRO A 160 -1.19 -11.51 -9.69
C PRO A 160 -0.73 -11.51 -11.15
N ASP A 161 -1.65 -11.82 -12.07
CA ASP A 161 -1.42 -11.66 -13.52
C ASP A 161 -1.56 -10.19 -13.94
N ASP A 162 -2.45 -9.44 -13.28
CA ASP A 162 -2.76 -8.04 -13.56
C ASP A 162 -2.55 -7.16 -12.31
N LEU A 163 -2.00 -5.97 -12.51
CA LEU A 163 -1.75 -4.97 -11.46
C LEU A 163 -2.35 -3.62 -11.83
N ARG A 164 -2.70 -2.81 -10.83
CA ARG A 164 -3.07 -1.41 -11.05
C ARG A 164 -1.82 -0.54 -10.99
N ALA A 165 -1.50 0.13 -12.08
CA ALA A 165 -0.32 0.97 -12.18
C ALA A 165 -0.69 2.43 -12.51
N VAL A 166 0.28 3.33 -12.36
CA VAL A 166 0.21 4.70 -12.84
C VAL A 166 1.01 4.79 -14.14
N VAL A 167 0.35 5.07 -15.26
CA VAL A 167 0.96 5.30 -16.57
C VAL A 167 0.73 6.77 -16.94
N ASP A 168 1.79 7.55 -17.09
CA ASP A 168 1.72 8.97 -17.46
C ASP A 168 0.69 9.78 -16.64
N GLY A 169 0.61 9.50 -15.34
CA GLY A 169 -0.31 10.15 -14.38
C GLY A 169 -1.74 9.59 -14.35
N ARG A 170 -2.04 8.54 -15.12
CA ARG A 170 -3.35 7.87 -15.14
C ARG A 170 -3.27 6.52 -14.45
N VAL A 171 -4.31 6.16 -13.71
CA VAL A 171 -4.39 4.87 -13.04
C VAL A 171 -5.05 3.87 -13.99
N GLU A 172 -4.34 2.79 -14.32
CA GLU A 172 -4.76 1.79 -15.30
C GLU A 172 -4.43 0.37 -14.82
N VAL A 173 -5.13 -0.64 -15.35
CA VAL A 173 -4.79 -2.06 -15.13
C VAL A 173 -3.84 -2.50 -16.23
N VAL A 174 -2.74 -3.14 -15.85
CA VAL A 174 -1.68 -3.59 -16.75
C VAL A 174 -1.27 -5.02 -16.40
N ASP A 175 -0.65 -5.72 -17.36
CA ASP A 175 0.00 -6.99 -17.11
C ASP A 175 1.12 -6.80 -16.08
N ALA A 176 1.17 -7.66 -15.07
CA ALA A 176 2.16 -7.58 -14.00
C ALA A 176 3.61 -7.63 -14.53
N ALA A 177 3.87 -8.30 -15.66
CA ALA A 177 5.19 -8.37 -16.28
C ALA A 177 5.68 -7.03 -16.87
N GLU A 178 4.77 -6.11 -17.15
CA GLU A 178 5.08 -4.76 -17.66
C GLU A 178 5.28 -3.74 -16.53
N ALA A 179 4.77 -4.03 -15.33
CA ALA A 179 4.82 -3.13 -14.20
C ALA A 179 6.22 -3.02 -13.58
N VAL A 180 6.55 -1.83 -13.09
CA VAL A 180 7.84 -1.52 -12.47
C VAL A 180 7.63 -0.74 -11.17
N VAL A 181 8.39 -1.06 -10.14
CA VAL A 181 8.45 -0.26 -8.90
C VAL A 181 9.50 0.84 -9.05
N VAL A 182 9.12 2.10 -8.86
CA VAL A 182 10.08 3.21 -8.82
C VAL A 182 10.67 3.31 -7.42
N ASP A 183 11.95 2.99 -7.30
CA ASP A 183 12.67 2.97 -6.02
C ASP A 183 13.50 4.23 -5.76
N SER A 184 13.66 5.11 -6.75
CA SER A 184 14.38 6.37 -6.59
C SER A 184 13.78 7.50 -7.44
N PRO A 185 13.57 8.71 -6.88
CA PRO A 185 12.91 9.82 -7.57
C PRO A 185 13.76 10.48 -8.67
N ASP A 186 15.08 10.31 -8.66
CA ASP A 186 15.95 10.75 -9.77
C ASP A 186 15.71 9.97 -11.06
N LEU A 187 15.05 8.81 -11.00
CA LEU A 187 14.75 7.99 -12.17
C LEU A 187 13.44 8.35 -12.86
N LEU A 188 12.65 9.29 -12.31
CA LEU A 188 11.37 9.71 -12.89
C LEU A 188 11.45 10.16 -14.36
N PRO A 189 12.52 10.81 -14.85
CA PRO A 189 12.63 11.15 -16.27
C PRO A 189 12.63 9.94 -17.22
N PHE A 190 12.89 8.72 -16.73
CA PHE A 190 12.88 7.49 -17.54
C PHE A 190 11.52 6.79 -17.60
N THR A 191 10.46 7.38 -17.05
CA THR A 191 9.17 6.67 -16.85
C THR A 191 8.11 6.92 -17.92
N GLU A 192 8.42 7.61 -19.02
CA GLU A 192 7.44 7.86 -20.08
C GLU A 192 6.87 6.54 -20.63
N GLY A 193 5.54 6.38 -20.54
CA GLY A 193 4.83 5.18 -20.97
C GLY A 193 5.11 3.93 -20.12
N VAL A 194 5.85 4.02 -19.01
CA VAL A 194 6.15 2.89 -18.14
C VAL A 194 5.06 2.76 -17.06
N PRO A 195 4.46 1.58 -16.86
CA PRO A 195 3.50 1.36 -15.77
C PRO A 195 4.20 1.32 -14.41
N LEU A 196 3.93 2.34 -13.58
CA LEU A 196 4.58 2.50 -12.28
C LEU A 196 3.70 1.98 -11.14
N LEU A 197 4.28 1.19 -10.24
CA LEU A 197 3.65 0.82 -8.97
C LEU A 197 4.07 1.83 -7.90
N PRO A 198 3.21 2.79 -7.52
CA PRO A 198 3.59 3.83 -6.57
C PRO A 198 3.72 3.23 -5.18
N VAL A 199 4.85 3.46 -4.53
CA VAL A 199 5.09 3.02 -3.15
C VAL A 199 6.12 3.94 -2.48
N ARG A 200 6.15 3.92 -1.15
CA ARG A 200 7.24 4.60 -0.42
C ARG A 200 8.56 3.95 -0.83
N PRO A 201 9.61 4.72 -1.13
CA PRO A 201 10.86 4.13 -1.59
C PRO A 201 11.50 3.14 -0.60
N ALA A 202 11.33 3.37 0.70
CA ALA A 202 11.77 2.44 1.74
C ALA A 202 11.03 1.08 1.75
N ARG A 203 10.00 0.92 0.91
CA ARG A 203 9.20 -0.30 0.70
C ARG A 203 9.29 -0.81 -0.74
N ALA A 204 10.10 -0.17 -1.58
CA ALA A 204 10.16 -0.47 -3.01
C ALA A 204 10.73 -1.86 -3.28
N ALA A 205 11.74 -2.29 -2.50
CA ALA A 205 12.32 -3.62 -2.61
C ALA A 205 11.32 -4.70 -2.19
N GLU A 206 10.64 -4.50 -1.07
CA GLU A 206 9.65 -5.43 -0.54
C GLU A 206 8.45 -5.58 -1.48
N LEU A 207 7.95 -4.48 -2.05
CA LEU A 207 6.87 -4.55 -3.03
C LEU A 207 7.30 -5.23 -4.33
N ALA A 208 8.51 -4.95 -4.80
CA ALA A 208 9.07 -5.59 -5.99
C ALA A 208 9.21 -7.10 -5.79
N GLU A 209 9.69 -7.54 -4.62
CA GLU A 209 9.79 -8.95 -4.24
C GLU A 209 8.41 -9.60 -4.10
N LEU A 210 7.45 -8.92 -3.47
CA LEU A 210 6.08 -9.41 -3.28
C LEU A 210 5.40 -9.77 -4.61
N PHE A 211 5.54 -8.91 -5.62
CA PHE A 211 4.94 -9.13 -6.94
C PHE A 211 5.89 -9.75 -7.97
N GLN A 212 7.16 -10.00 -7.60
CA GLN A 212 8.20 -10.48 -8.50
C GLN A 212 8.38 -9.60 -9.74
N VAL A 213 8.27 -8.28 -9.56
CA VAL A 213 8.47 -7.26 -10.61
C VAL A 213 9.83 -6.58 -10.44
N ARG A 214 10.30 -5.95 -11.51
CA ARG A 214 11.58 -5.23 -11.48
C ARG A 214 11.46 -3.90 -10.76
N ARG A 215 12.56 -3.44 -10.18
CA ARG A 215 12.73 -2.03 -9.81
C ARG A 215 13.25 -1.25 -10.99
N LEU A 216 12.90 0.04 -11.06
CA LEU A 216 13.34 0.89 -12.16
C LEU A 216 14.87 1.01 -12.20
N SER A 217 15.50 1.11 -11.02
CA SER A 217 16.97 1.16 -10.90
C SER A 217 17.71 -0.06 -11.46
N GLU A 218 17.03 -1.21 -11.62
CA GLU A 218 17.61 -2.42 -12.21
C GLU A 218 17.59 -2.39 -13.74
N SER A 219 16.81 -1.48 -14.33
CA SER A 219 16.63 -1.36 -15.78
C SER A 219 17.42 -0.20 -16.39
N VAL A 220 17.85 0.76 -15.57
CA VAL A 220 18.62 1.94 -15.96
C VAL A 220 20.10 1.71 -15.61
N THR A 221 21.01 1.87 -16.57
CA THR A 221 22.46 1.72 -16.31
C THR A 221 22.96 2.83 -15.38
N GLY A 222 22.39 4.03 -15.52
CA GLY A 222 22.67 5.18 -14.68
C GLY A 222 24.05 5.77 -14.94
N GLU A 223 24.62 5.56 -16.14
CA GLU A 223 25.94 6.06 -16.50
C GLU A 223 25.89 7.57 -16.74
N VAL A 224 26.63 8.32 -15.92
CA VAL A 224 26.81 9.76 -16.11
C VAL A 224 27.86 9.99 -17.19
N THR A 225 27.47 10.63 -18.29
CA THR A 225 28.34 10.87 -19.45
C THR A 225 28.79 12.32 -19.60
N SER A 226 28.22 13.22 -18.81
CA SER A 226 28.58 14.64 -18.74
C SER A 226 29.77 14.90 -17.81
N GLU A 227 30.53 15.95 -18.09
CA GLU A 227 31.59 16.44 -17.22
C GLU A 227 31.01 17.43 -16.19
N GLY A 228 31.44 17.31 -14.93
CA GLY A 228 31.02 18.21 -13.86
C GLY A 228 32.16 18.60 -12.93
N ALA A 229 31.93 19.63 -12.12
CA ALA A 229 32.87 20.15 -11.13
C ALA A 229 32.45 19.70 -9.73
N GLU A 230 33.41 19.35 -8.87
CA GLU A 230 33.13 18.99 -7.48
C GLU A 230 32.96 20.25 -6.60
N HIS A 231 31.94 20.26 -5.75
CA HIS A 231 31.62 21.33 -4.82
C HIS A 231 31.39 20.80 -3.40
N ASP A 232 31.82 21.56 -2.39
CA ASP A 232 31.51 21.28 -0.98
C ASP A 232 30.04 21.55 -0.68
N VAL A 233 29.39 20.67 0.08
CA VAL A 233 28.04 20.91 0.60
C VAL A 233 28.09 22.00 1.68
N PRO A 234 27.32 23.11 1.59
CA PRO A 234 27.38 24.19 2.57
C PRO A 234 27.07 23.75 4.01
N ASP A 235 27.78 24.33 4.99
CA ASP A 235 27.63 24.03 6.42
C ASP A 235 26.17 24.07 6.92
N PRO A 236 25.34 25.09 6.59
CA PRO A 236 23.94 25.12 7.02
C PRO A 236 23.13 23.91 6.55
N VAL A 237 23.39 23.43 5.33
CA VAL A 237 22.72 22.26 4.75
C VAL A 237 23.17 20.98 5.47
N ARG A 238 24.47 20.83 5.75
CA ARG A 238 24.99 19.70 6.54
C ARG A 238 24.42 19.67 7.96
N VAL A 239 24.25 20.84 8.58
CA VAL A 239 23.59 20.97 9.89
C VAL A 239 22.11 20.59 9.81
N LEU A 240 21.40 21.01 8.76
CA LEU A 240 19.99 20.68 8.55
C LEU A 240 19.76 19.18 8.33
N LEU A 241 20.54 18.55 7.45
CA LEU A 241 20.34 17.17 7.02
C LEU A 241 21.06 16.14 7.91
N GLY A 242 22.08 16.58 8.66
CA GLY A 242 22.78 15.78 9.66
C GLY A 242 23.93 14.94 9.10
N ALA A 243 24.39 13.97 9.87
CA ALA A 243 25.65 13.25 9.63
C ALA A 243 25.66 12.38 8.36
N ARG A 244 24.50 12.07 7.77
CA ARG A 244 24.41 11.30 6.52
C ARG A 244 24.54 12.17 5.25
N THR A 245 24.66 13.48 5.41
CA THR A 245 24.82 14.39 4.27
C THR A 245 26.18 14.14 3.61
N PRO A 246 26.24 13.98 2.27
CA PRO A 246 27.50 13.95 1.55
C PRO A 246 28.38 15.16 1.88
N ALA A 247 29.70 14.97 1.85
CA ALA A 247 30.64 16.09 2.02
C ALA A 247 30.67 16.98 0.78
N THR A 248 30.57 16.37 -0.40
CA THR A 248 30.65 17.01 -1.70
C THR A 248 29.53 16.51 -2.63
N TYR A 249 29.32 17.24 -3.72
CA TYR A 249 28.51 16.86 -4.87
C TYR A 249 29.20 17.32 -6.15
N VAL A 250 28.80 16.77 -7.29
CA VAL A 250 29.30 17.14 -8.62
C VAL A 250 28.23 17.96 -9.33
N GLU A 251 28.52 19.23 -9.61
CA GLU A 251 27.65 20.14 -10.37
C GLU A 251 27.98 20.04 -11.86
N HIS A 252 26.94 19.95 -12.69
CA HIS A 252 27.01 19.88 -14.14
C HIS A 252 26.29 21.10 -14.72
N GLU A 253 26.78 21.65 -15.84
CA GLU A 253 25.97 22.63 -16.59
C GLU A 253 24.74 21.95 -17.21
N GLU A 254 24.91 20.71 -17.67
CA GLU A 254 23.87 19.83 -18.20
C GLU A 254 24.21 18.39 -17.78
N LEU A 255 23.37 17.78 -16.95
CA LEU A 255 23.59 16.41 -16.46
C LEU A 255 22.89 15.43 -17.40
N VAL A 256 23.69 14.58 -18.06
CA VAL A 256 23.19 13.56 -19.00
C VAL A 256 23.48 12.16 -18.47
N VAL A 257 22.41 11.39 -18.25
CA VAL A 257 22.45 10.01 -17.75
C VAL A 257 21.77 9.10 -18.75
N ASP A 258 22.50 8.11 -19.28
CA ASP A 258 22.01 7.21 -20.33
C ASP A 258 21.36 7.94 -21.54
N GLY A 259 21.83 9.14 -21.85
CA GLY A 259 21.30 9.99 -22.94
C GLY A 259 20.05 10.79 -22.60
N VAL A 260 19.61 10.81 -21.34
CA VAL A 260 18.48 11.61 -20.84
C VAL A 260 19.02 12.73 -19.93
N GLU A 261 18.49 13.94 -20.08
CA GLU A 261 18.80 15.07 -19.21
C GLU A 261 18.09 14.93 -17.85
N LEU A 262 18.84 15.02 -16.76
CA LEU A 262 18.34 14.91 -15.39
C LEU A 262 18.68 16.16 -14.57
N ASP A 263 17.83 16.51 -13.61
CA ASP A 263 18.16 17.55 -12.62
C ASP A 263 19.22 17.07 -11.62
N TRP A 264 19.20 15.78 -11.27
CA TRP A 264 20.13 15.16 -10.35
C TRP A 264 20.14 13.64 -10.50
N ARG A 265 21.23 13.00 -10.04
CA ARG A 265 21.42 11.56 -10.01
C ARG A 265 22.28 11.17 -8.82
N LEU A 266 21.83 10.19 -8.03
CA LEU A 266 22.67 9.56 -7.01
C LEU A 266 23.17 8.21 -7.51
N THR A 267 24.46 8.12 -7.82
CA THR A 267 25.08 6.90 -8.35
C THR A 267 25.26 5.83 -7.27
N LEU A 268 25.48 4.57 -7.68
CA LEU A 268 25.59 3.43 -6.76
C LEU A 268 26.81 3.52 -5.82
N ASP A 269 27.87 4.23 -6.22
CA ASP A 269 29.04 4.53 -5.39
C ASP A 269 28.81 5.70 -4.41
N GLY A 270 27.62 6.30 -4.43
CA GLY A 270 27.19 7.35 -3.49
C GLY A 270 27.56 8.76 -3.93
N THR A 271 28.05 8.94 -5.16
CA THR A 271 28.32 10.27 -5.72
C THR A 271 27.01 10.95 -6.13
N LEU A 272 26.79 12.17 -5.63
CA LEU A 272 25.65 12.99 -6.05
C LEU A 272 26.07 13.87 -7.24
N HIS A 273 25.38 13.71 -8.36
CA HIS A 273 25.47 14.58 -9.53
C HIS A 273 24.22 15.45 -9.61
N ALA A 274 24.34 16.73 -9.98
CA ALA A 274 23.20 17.62 -10.17
C ALA A 274 23.49 18.72 -11.20
N ALA A 275 22.45 19.19 -11.89
CA ALA A 275 22.54 20.28 -12.87
C ALA A 275 21.74 21.53 -12.50
N THR A 276 20.87 21.44 -11.48
CA THR A 276 20.02 22.55 -11.03
C THR A 276 20.12 22.71 -9.52
N LEU A 277 19.81 23.91 -9.01
CA LEU A 277 19.77 24.17 -7.56
C LEU A 277 18.75 23.25 -6.88
N GLU A 278 17.58 23.08 -7.51
CA GLU A 278 16.54 22.14 -7.09
C GLU A 278 17.03 20.70 -7.12
N GLY A 279 17.81 20.33 -8.13
CA GLY A 279 18.46 19.02 -8.25
C GLY A 279 19.46 18.75 -7.12
N VAL A 280 20.36 19.71 -6.82
CA VAL A 280 21.28 19.63 -5.68
C VAL A 280 20.48 19.45 -4.39
N ALA A 281 19.43 20.24 -4.20
CA ALA A 281 18.60 20.18 -3.00
C ALA A 281 17.87 18.83 -2.85
N ALA A 282 17.27 18.33 -3.92
CA ALA A 282 16.59 17.04 -3.96
C ALA A 282 17.57 15.90 -3.70
N GLY A 283 18.72 15.90 -4.37
CA GLY A 283 19.73 14.87 -4.25
C GLY A 283 20.39 14.82 -2.87
N LEU A 284 20.68 15.96 -2.25
CA LEU A 284 21.22 16.00 -0.88
C LEU A 284 20.19 15.51 0.14
N ALA A 285 18.93 15.96 0.02
CA ALA A 285 17.85 15.51 0.89
C ALA A 285 17.60 14.00 0.73
N TRP A 286 17.65 13.49 -0.50
CA TRP A 286 17.53 12.06 -0.79
C TRP A 286 18.69 11.25 -0.19
N SER A 287 19.93 11.66 -0.46
CA SER A 287 21.15 11.02 0.05
C SER A 287 21.18 10.95 1.58
N ALA A 288 20.66 11.98 2.25
CA ALA A 288 20.56 12.03 3.71
C ALA A 288 19.33 11.29 4.28
N GLY A 289 18.46 10.71 3.44
CA GLY A 289 17.21 10.04 3.85
C GLY A 289 16.19 11.00 4.47
N GLN A 290 16.18 12.26 4.03
CA GLN A 290 15.39 13.38 4.53
C GLN A 290 14.59 14.04 3.38
N TRP A 291 14.04 13.23 2.47
CA TRP A 291 13.31 13.69 1.27
C TRP A 291 12.31 14.85 1.49
N PRO A 292 11.54 14.91 2.59
CA PRO A 292 10.64 16.04 2.86
C PRO A 292 11.34 17.40 2.94
N ARG A 293 12.63 17.44 3.31
CA ARG A 293 13.41 18.67 3.52
C ARG A 293 14.00 19.29 2.27
N ARG A 294 13.80 18.71 1.07
CA ARG A 294 14.39 19.22 -0.19
C ARG A 294 14.09 20.70 -0.45
N PHE A 295 12.93 21.21 -0.03
CA PHE A 295 12.59 22.63 -0.18
C PHE A 295 13.31 23.55 0.83
N GLU A 296 13.52 23.09 2.06
CA GLU A 296 14.37 23.81 3.04
C GLU A 296 15.82 23.85 2.57
N VAL A 297 16.30 22.74 1.99
CA VAL A 297 17.65 22.68 1.41
C VAL A 297 17.77 23.66 0.25
N ALA A 298 16.80 23.71 -0.67
CA ALA A 298 16.79 24.67 -1.77
C ALA A 298 16.85 26.13 -1.24
N ALA A 299 16.04 26.44 -0.23
CA ALA A 299 16.05 27.77 0.40
C ALA A 299 17.41 28.13 1.03
N LEU A 300 18.11 27.16 1.63
CA LEU A 300 19.45 27.37 2.20
C LEU A 300 20.55 27.47 1.15
N LEU A 301 20.41 26.76 0.02
CA LEU A 301 21.32 26.89 -1.12
C LEU A 301 21.17 28.27 -1.78
N GLU A 302 19.94 28.77 -1.88
CA GLU A 302 19.64 30.10 -2.42
C GLU A 302 20.08 31.23 -1.47
N ASP A 303 19.78 31.11 -0.17
CA ASP A 303 20.18 32.07 0.86
C ASP A 303 20.60 31.38 2.18
N PRO A 304 21.91 31.21 2.40
CA PRO A 304 22.44 30.61 3.64
C PRO A 304 22.07 31.36 4.92
N SER A 305 21.69 32.65 4.85
CA SER A 305 21.36 33.47 6.02
C SER A 305 20.01 33.09 6.65
N ARG A 306 19.16 32.35 5.95
CA ARG A 306 17.85 31.88 6.44
C ARG A 306 17.92 30.78 7.49
N THR A 307 19.12 30.37 7.89
CA THR A 307 19.36 29.30 8.88
C THR A 307 18.56 29.49 10.18
N GLU A 308 18.56 30.70 10.76
CA GLU A 308 17.85 30.97 12.03
C GLU A 308 16.32 31.00 11.87
N GLU A 309 15.83 31.51 10.74
CA GLU A 309 14.41 31.55 10.39
C GLU A 309 13.87 30.12 10.28
N LEU A 310 14.47 29.29 9.41
CA LEU A 310 14.07 27.90 9.22
C LEU A 310 14.19 27.08 10.51
N ALA A 311 15.22 27.35 11.33
CA ALA A 311 15.35 26.71 12.63
C ALA A 311 14.24 27.04 13.62
N ARG A 312 13.68 28.25 13.54
CA ARG A 312 12.55 28.67 14.37
C ARG A 312 11.24 28.07 13.87
N ASP A 313 11.03 28.02 12.56
CA ASP A 313 9.81 27.47 11.96
C ASP A 313 9.64 25.98 12.29
N ARG A 314 10.75 25.23 12.37
CA ARG A 314 10.77 23.83 12.83
C ARG A 314 10.28 23.60 14.26
N TRP A 315 10.00 24.64 15.05
CA TRP A 315 9.36 24.46 16.37
C TRP A 315 7.90 24.01 16.26
N PHE A 316 7.31 24.06 15.06
CA PHE A 316 5.91 23.73 14.80
C PHE A 316 5.71 22.46 13.96
N ASP A 317 6.79 21.80 13.54
CA ASP A 317 6.77 20.52 12.80
C ASP A 317 6.52 19.30 13.70
#